data_AF-A0A0E0IT97-F1
#
_entry.id   AF-A0A0E0IT97-F1
#
_cell.length_a   1.000
_cell.length_b   1.000
_cell.length_c   1.000
_cell.angle_alpha   90.00
_cell.angle_beta   90.00
_cell.angle_gamma   90.00
#
_symmetry.space_group_name_H-M   'P 1'
#
loop_
_entity.id
_entity.type
_entity.pdbx_description
1 polymer ?
#
loop_
_entity_poly.entity_id
_entity_poly.type
_entity_poly.pdbx_seq_one_letter_code
_entity_poly.pdbx_strand_id
1 'polypeptide(L)'
;MAADALVVAGQAKARHPLSQIAESGTHRLLLKQWLKEEDLLARRVALREARLDGARKEIAFLYCAFFAFHAASILLLFLSASASTSAACRRSWIPCLVSLLSSLAMLWALRYKADTEAVLERLLAREREDALLLGKCVAELKRKGLEFDLLKEVDALRRAKSLRVEAKGGAGGERPKRWAARDLAVFLLFGAACGVLVLTRGSDVQNYLPWDKDFLLEQKIVMHYYQSVSGPGLSTSANFL
;
A
#
# COMPACT_ATOMS: atom_id res chain seq x y z
N MET A 1 53.72 64.85 -13.44
CA MET A 1 53.33 63.73 -12.55
C MET A 1 51.82 63.72 -12.33
N ALA A 2 51.00 63.51 -13.36
CA ALA A 2 49.53 63.52 -13.23
C ALA A 2 48.82 62.60 -14.25
N ALA A 3 49.54 61.65 -14.85
CA ALA A 3 48.98 60.75 -15.88
C ALA A 3 48.78 59.31 -15.37
N ASP A 4 49.46 58.89 -14.30
CA ASP A 4 49.39 57.51 -13.80
C ASP A 4 48.17 57.21 -12.92
N ALA A 5 47.42 58.23 -12.49
CA ALA A 5 46.25 58.04 -11.64
C ALA A 5 44.99 57.61 -12.42
N LEU A 6 44.94 57.80 -13.74
CA LEU A 6 43.74 57.51 -14.54
C LEU A 6 43.68 56.05 -15.06
N VAL A 7 44.79 55.32 -15.04
CA VAL A 7 44.86 53.96 -15.60
C VAL A 7 44.38 52.90 -14.59
N VAL A 8 44.39 53.19 -13.29
CA VAL A 8 44.01 52.22 -12.25
C VAL A 8 42.48 52.09 -12.06
N ALA A 9 41.69 53.04 -12.58
CA ALA A 9 40.23 53.04 -12.43
C ALA A 9 39.48 52.25 -13.52
N GLY A 10 40.18 51.73 -14.56
CA GLY A 10 39.53 51.25 -15.78
C GLY A 10 39.24 49.75 -15.87
N GLN A 11 39.87 48.90 -15.05
CA GLN A 11 39.64 47.44 -15.11
C GLN A 11 39.76 46.78 -13.73
N ALA A 12 38.82 47.09 -12.83
CA ALA A 12 38.38 46.07 -11.89
C ALA A 12 37.70 44.96 -12.71
N LYS A 13 38.51 44.09 -13.30
CA LYS A 13 38.09 42.87 -13.98
C LYS A 13 37.17 42.15 -13.00
N ALA A 14 35.85 42.22 -13.23
CA ALA A 14 34.84 41.64 -12.37
C ALA A 14 35.25 40.18 -12.13
N ARG A 15 35.87 39.92 -10.98
CA ARG A 15 36.49 38.64 -10.67
C ARG A 15 35.36 37.63 -10.68
N HIS A 16 35.52 36.55 -11.43
CA HIS A 16 34.44 35.59 -11.62
C HIS A 16 33.89 35.15 -10.25
N PRO A 17 32.57 35.16 -10.00
CA PRO A 17 32.00 34.95 -8.67
C PRO A 17 32.45 33.61 -8.04
N LEU A 18 32.70 32.58 -8.85
CA LEU A 18 33.30 31.32 -8.37
C LEU A 18 34.73 31.46 -7.81
N SER A 19 35.56 32.36 -8.35
CA SER A 19 36.90 32.63 -7.79
C SER A 19 36.80 33.37 -6.46
N GLN A 20 35.79 34.23 -6.31
CA GLN A 20 35.50 34.93 -5.05
C GLN A 20 34.98 33.96 -3.97
N ILE A 21 34.14 32.99 -4.33
CA ILE A 21 33.70 31.90 -3.45
C ILE A 21 34.88 31.00 -3.04
N ALA A 22 35.85 30.78 -3.94
CA ALA A 22 37.04 29.97 -3.63
C ALA A 22 37.94 30.64 -2.57
N GLU A 23 37.96 31.98 -2.52
CA GLU A 23 38.67 32.76 -1.51
C GLU A 23 37.95 32.76 -0.14
N SER A 24 36.64 32.49 -0.11
CA SER A 24 35.85 32.37 1.12
C SER A 24 35.60 30.91 1.54
N GLY A 25 36.24 30.47 2.62
CA GLY A 25 36.09 29.11 3.15
C GLY A 25 34.65 28.71 3.47
N THR A 26 33.83 29.63 3.98
CA THR A 26 32.42 29.39 4.36
C THR A 26 31.50 29.20 3.17
N HIS A 27 31.57 30.08 2.15
CA HIS A 27 30.76 29.97 0.94
C HIS A 27 31.12 28.70 0.15
N ARG A 28 32.39 28.32 0.12
CA ARG A 28 32.85 27.09 -0.53
C ARG A 28 32.31 25.83 0.15
N LEU A 29 32.32 25.78 1.47
CA LEU A 29 31.77 24.64 2.23
C LEU A 29 30.27 24.51 2.04
N LEU A 30 29.55 25.64 2.11
CA LEU A 30 28.11 25.68 1.94
C LEU A 30 27.69 25.27 0.53
N LEU A 31 28.39 25.74 -0.50
CA LEU A 31 28.16 25.30 -1.88
C LEU A 31 28.38 23.79 -2.04
N LYS A 32 29.45 23.22 -1.47
CA LYS A 32 29.69 21.77 -1.49
C LYS A 32 28.59 20.99 -0.77
N GLN A 33 28.14 21.50 0.38
CA GLN A 33 27.09 20.88 1.16
C GLN A 33 25.76 20.90 0.41
N TRP A 34 25.39 22.01 -0.20
CA TRP A 34 24.15 22.15 -0.95
C TRP A 34 24.16 21.33 -2.24
N LEU A 35 25.28 21.27 -2.97
CA LEU A 35 25.41 20.38 -4.13
C LEU A 35 25.21 18.91 -3.71
N LYS A 36 25.79 18.50 -2.58
CA LYS A 36 25.57 17.15 -2.04
C LYS A 36 24.11 16.93 -1.61
N GLU A 37 23.45 17.92 -1.02
CA GLU A 37 22.04 17.83 -0.64
C GLU A 37 21.12 17.77 -1.87
N GLU A 38 21.46 18.50 -2.93
CA GLU A 38 20.79 18.47 -4.24
C GLU A 38 20.88 17.07 -4.86
N ASP A 39 22.06 16.45 -4.90
CA ASP A 39 22.24 15.07 -5.39
C ASP A 39 21.41 14.06 -4.56
N LEU A 40 21.39 14.22 -3.24
CA LEU A 40 20.61 13.36 -2.34
C LEU A 40 19.10 13.56 -2.53
N LEU A 41 18.64 14.79 -2.76
CA LEU A 41 17.24 15.08 -3.08
C LEU A 41 16.85 14.51 -4.43
N ALA A 42 17.67 14.70 -5.47
CA ALA A 42 17.43 14.15 -6.79
C ALA A 42 17.29 12.61 -6.74
N ARG A 43 18.17 11.94 -6.00
CA ARG A 43 18.08 10.48 -5.81
C ARG A 43 16.80 10.06 -5.04
N ARG A 44 16.38 10.83 -4.03
CA ARG A 44 15.13 10.55 -3.30
C ARG A 44 13.91 10.72 -4.21
N VAL A 45 13.86 11.80 -4.98
CA VAL A 45 12.80 12.06 -5.96
C VAL A 45 12.71 10.93 -6.98
N ALA A 46 13.84 10.52 -7.59
CA ALA A 46 13.86 9.42 -8.55
C ALA A 46 13.38 8.09 -7.94
N LEU A 47 13.79 7.79 -6.71
CA LEU A 47 13.33 6.59 -6.00
C LEU A 47 11.84 6.65 -5.64
N ARG A 48 11.31 7.84 -5.31
CA ARG A 48 9.88 8.03 -5.04
C ARG A 48 9.04 7.92 -6.31
N GLU A 49 9.52 8.46 -7.43
CA GLU A 49 8.92 8.29 -8.76
C GLU A 49 8.84 6.81 -9.14
N ALA A 50 9.95 6.08 -9.02
CA ALA A 50 9.96 4.64 -9.31
C ALA A 50 8.98 3.85 -8.43
N ARG A 51 8.84 4.23 -7.14
CA ARG A 51 7.85 3.61 -6.24
C ARG A 51 6.42 3.92 -6.65
N LEU A 52 6.16 5.13 -7.12
CA LEU A 52 4.86 5.59 -7.57
C LEU A 52 4.45 4.88 -8.87
N ASP A 53 5.39 4.77 -9.81
CA ASP A 53 5.20 3.98 -11.03
C ASP A 53 4.96 2.49 -10.71
N GLY A 54 5.66 1.95 -9.71
CA GLY A 54 5.41 0.62 -9.18
C GLY A 54 3.99 0.47 -8.63
N ALA A 55 3.54 1.39 -7.78
CA ALA A 55 2.18 1.39 -7.23
C ALA A 55 1.11 1.45 -8.33
N ARG A 56 1.31 2.29 -9.36
CA ARG A 56 0.40 2.38 -10.52
C ARG A 56 0.32 1.07 -11.29
N LYS A 57 1.44 0.39 -11.50
CA LYS A 57 1.48 -0.94 -12.13
C LYS A 57 0.75 -1.98 -11.29
N GLU A 58 0.94 -1.98 -9.98
CA GLU A 58 0.21 -2.87 -9.07
C GLU A 58 -1.29 -2.61 -9.09
N ILE A 59 -1.72 -1.34 -9.11
CA ILE A 59 -3.14 -0.97 -9.25
C ILE A 59 -3.70 -1.48 -10.57
N ALA A 60 -3.00 -1.28 -11.69
CA ALA A 60 -3.40 -1.81 -12.98
C ALA A 60 -3.52 -3.34 -12.97
N PHE A 61 -2.55 -4.03 -12.35
CA PHE A 61 -2.60 -5.49 -12.18
C PHE A 61 -3.81 -5.94 -11.35
N LEU A 62 -4.13 -5.24 -10.26
CA LEU A 62 -5.30 -5.53 -9.44
C LEU A 62 -6.61 -5.38 -10.24
N TYR A 63 -6.71 -4.36 -11.11
CA TYR A 63 -7.85 -4.25 -12.04
C TYR A 63 -7.92 -5.42 -13.02
N CYS A 64 -6.81 -5.79 -13.65
CA CYS A 64 -6.77 -6.95 -14.54
C CYS A 64 -7.17 -8.25 -13.83
N ALA A 65 -6.61 -8.49 -12.63
CA ALA A 65 -6.92 -9.64 -11.80
C ALA A 65 -8.40 -9.66 -11.38
N PHE A 66 -8.97 -8.50 -11.05
CA PHE A 66 -10.40 -8.36 -10.77
C PHE A 66 -11.25 -8.86 -11.94
N PHE A 67 -11.02 -8.34 -13.14
CA PHE A 67 -11.80 -8.73 -14.32
C PHE A 67 -11.60 -10.21 -14.68
N ALA A 68 -10.36 -10.70 -14.63
CA ALA A 68 -10.05 -12.11 -14.91
C ALA A 68 -10.75 -13.05 -13.92
N PHE A 69 -10.71 -12.73 -12.63
CA PHE A 69 -11.40 -13.51 -11.60
C PHE A 69 -12.92 -13.53 -11.84
N HIS A 70 -13.54 -12.37 -12.12
CA HIS A 70 -14.98 -12.31 -12.36
C HIS A 70 -15.39 -13.05 -13.64
N ALA A 71 -14.61 -12.93 -14.71
CA ALA A 71 -14.85 -13.66 -15.94
C ALA A 71 -14.77 -15.18 -15.72
N ALA A 72 -13.76 -15.65 -14.97
CA ALA A 72 -13.64 -17.06 -14.61
C ALA A 72 -14.81 -17.53 -13.73
N SER A 73 -15.21 -16.75 -12.72
CA SER A 73 -16.37 -17.08 -11.87
C SER A 73 -17.67 -17.17 -12.67
N ILE A 74 -17.94 -16.23 -13.57
CA ILE A 74 -19.13 -16.25 -14.44
C ILE A 74 -19.08 -17.46 -15.39
N LEU A 75 -17.91 -17.74 -15.98
CA LEU A 75 -17.74 -18.90 -16.86
C LEU A 75 -18.01 -20.21 -16.10
N LEU A 76 -17.46 -20.36 -14.89
CA LEU A 76 -17.72 -21.53 -14.04
C LEU A 76 -19.20 -21.66 -13.66
N LEU A 77 -19.85 -20.54 -13.32
CA LEU A 77 -21.29 -20.53 -13.04
C LEU A 77 -22.10 -20.94 -14.27
N PHE A 78 -21.75 -20.44 -15.46
CA PHE A 78 -22.41 -20.78 -16.71
C PHE A 78 -22.23 -22.25 -17.07
N LEU A 79 -21.00 -22.78 -16.98
CA LEU A 79 -20.72 -24.21 -17.20
C LEU A 79 -21.52 -25.08 -16.21
N SER A 80 -21.53 -24.71 -14.93
CA SER A 80 -22.29 -25.43 -13.90
C SER A 80 -23.79 -25.41 -14.16
N ALA A 81 -24.33 -24.28 -14.65
CA ALA A 81 -25.73 -24.15 -15.01
C ALA A 81 -26.08 -24.98 -16.27
N SER A 82 -25.20 -25.01 -17.28
CA SER A 82 -25.41 -25.78 -18.51
C SER A 82 -25.34 -27.30 -18.30
N ALA A 83 -24.61 -27.78 -17.30
CA ALA A 83 -24.34 -29.19 -17.08
C ALA A 83 -25.33 -29.91 -16.13
N SER A 84 -26.30 -29.22 -15.53
CA SER A 84 -27.01 -29.73 -14.34
C SER A 84 -28.53 -29.83 -14.43
N THR A 85 -29.05 -30.92 -13.85
CA THR A 85 -30.47 -31.19 -13.57
C THR A 85 -30.77 -30.89 -12.10
N SER A 86 -31.50 -29.81 -11.80
CA SER A 86 -32.11 -29.44 -10.49
C SER A 86 -31.22 -29.31 -9.22
N ALA A 87 -30.04 -29.93 -9.11
CA ALA A 87 -29.19 -29.92 -7.92
C ALA A 87 -28.20 -28.72 -7.87
N ALA A 88 -27.75 -28.19 -9.00
CA ALA A 88 -26.80 -27.07 -9.03
C ALA A 88 -27.41 -25.75 -8.51
N CYS A 89 -28.72 -25.56 -8.66
CA CYS A 89 -29.44 -24.40 -8.12
C CYS A 89 -29.39 -24.34 -6.58
N ARG A 90 -29.18 -25.47 -5.89
CA ARG A 90 -29.07 -25.53 -4.41
C ARG A 90 -27.67 -25.18 -3.90
N ARG A 91 -26.61 -25.41 -4.69
CA ARG A 91 -25.20 -25.20 -4.26
C ARG A 91 -24.53 -23.96 -4.88
N SER A 92 -25.24 -23.22 -5.73
CA SER A 92 -24.78 -22.00 -6.41
C SER A 92 -24.49 -20.83 -5.47
N TRP A 93 -24.93 -20.87 -4.21
CA TRP A 93 -24.64 -19.80 -3.24
C TRP A 93 -23.16 -19.75 -2.84
N ILE A 94 -22.45 -20.89 -2.86
CA ILE A 94 -21.01 -20.95 -2.52
C ILE A 94 -20.17 -20.14 -3.52
N PRO A 95 -20.25 -20.37 -4.86
CA PRO A 95 -19.51 -19.55 -5.82
C PRO A 95 -19.97 -18.09 -5.84
N CYS A 96 -21.25 -17.80 -5.55
CA CYS A 96 -21.73 -16.42 -5.39
C CYS A 96 -21.11 -15.72 -4.17
N LEU A 97 -21.07 -16.38 -3.00
CA LEU A 97 -20.50 -15.83 -1.78
C LEU A 97 -18.98 -15.63 -1.91
N VAL A 98 -18.27 -16.61 -2.47
CA VAL A 98 -16.82 -16.50 -2.75
C VAL A 98 -16.54 -15.36 -3.73
N SER A 99 -17.38 -15.21 -4.77
CA SER A 99 -17.24 -14.10 -5.71
C SER A 99 -17.44 -12.76 -5.02
N LEU A 100 -18.50 -12.61 -4.22
CA LEU A 100 -18.77 -11.39 -3.43
C LEU A 100 -17.61 -11.02 -2.50
N LEU A 101 -17.11 -11.99 -1.73
CA LEU A 101 -15.98 -11.78 -0.80
C LEU A 101 -14.71 -11.36 -1.56
N SER A 102 -14.43 -12.01 -2.69
CA SER A 102 -13.31 -11.65 -3.55
C SER A 102 -13.47 -10.24 -4.14
N SER A 103 -14.65 -9.85 -4.62
CA SER A 103 -14.92 -8.50 -5.12
C SER A 103 -14.68 -7.44 -4.04
N LEU A 104 -15.14 -7.68 -2.81
CA LEU A 104 -14.92 -6.77 -1.70
C LEU A 104 -13.44 -6.67 -1.34
N ALA A 105 -12.74 -7.79 -1.23
CA ALA A 105 -11.30 -7.83 -0.93
C ALA A 105 -10.50 -7.05 -1.98
N MET A 106 -10.85 -7.21 -3.26
CA MET A 106 -10.19 -6.50 -4.36
C MET A 106 -10.49 -5.00 -4.35
N LEU A 107 -11.75 -4.60 -4.09
CA LEU A 107 -12.11 -3.20 -3.92
C LEU A 107 -11.32 -2.56 -2.76
N TRP A 108 -11.17 -3.29 -1.67
CA TRP A 108 -10.35 -2.90 -0.52
C TRP A 108 -8.89 -2.69 -0.89
N ALA A 109 -8.28 -3.67 -1.56
CA ALA A 109 -6.90 -3.60 -2.00
C ALA A 109 -6.68 -2.40 -2.94
N LEU A 110 -7.58 -2.18 -3.90
CA LEU A 110 -7.55 -1.04 -4.82
C LEU A 110 -7.67 0.30 -4.08
N ARG A 111 -8.61 0.41 -3.14
CA ARG A 111 -8.79 1.66 -2.35
C ARG A 111 -7.57 1.96 -1.52
N TYR A 112 -7.06 0.96 -0.81
CA TYR A 112 -5.86 1.07 -0.01
C TYR A 112 -4.68 1.52 -0.88
N LYS A 113 -4.44 0.85 -2.01
CA LYS A 113 -3.36 1.20 -2.93
C LYS A 113 -3.51 2.60 -3.52
N ALA A 114 -4.72 3.00 -3.92
CA ALA A 114 -5.00 4.35 -4.42
C ALA A 114 -4.78 5.45 -3.37
N ASP A 115 -5.14 5.21 -2.11
CA ASP A 115 -4.83 6.15 -1.03
C ASP A 115 -3.32 6.21 -0.75
N THR A 116 -2.60 5.07 -0.80
CA THR A 116 -1.13 5.08 -0.69
C THR A 116 -0.46 5.81 -1.85
N GLU A 117 -0.96 5.66 -3.08
CA GLU A 117 -0.50 6.40 -4.25
C GLU A 117 -0.69 7.90 -4.06
N ALA A 118 -1.88 8.33 -3.64
CA ALA A 118 -2.18 9.74 -3.39
C ALA A 118 -1.30 10.35 -2.29
N VAL A 119 -0.97 9.59 -1.25
CA VAL A 119 0.00 10.03 -0.22
C VAL A 119 1.40 10.16 -0.82
N LEU A 120 1.83 9.18 -1.63
CA LEU A 120 3.14 9.18 -2.24
C LEU A 120 3.30 10.33 -3.26
N GLU A 121 2.27 10.63 -4.04
CA GLU A 121 2.20 11.80 -4.93
C GLU A 121 2.39 13.11 -4.18
N ARG A 122 1.70 13.29 -3.04
CA ARG A 122 1.85 14.49 -2.20
C ARG A 122 3.25 14.61 -1.64
N LEU A 123 3.87 13.51 -1.21
CA LEU A 123 5.24 13.51 -0.73
C LEU A 123 6.23 13.84 -1.84
N LEU A 124 6.05 13.27 -3.03
CA LEU A 124 6.88 13.53 -4.19
C LEU A 124 6.79 15.00 -4.62
N ALA A 125 5.60 15.58 -4.67
CA ALA A 125 5.39 16.99 -5.01
C ALA A 125 6.18 17.91 -4.05
N ARG A 126 6.14 17.60 -2.75
CA ARG A 126 6.89 18.34 -1.72
C ARG A 126 8.40 18.20 -1.90
N GLU A 127 8.90 16.98 -2.11
CA GLU A 127 10.34 16.75 -2.33
C GLU A 127 10.84 17.44 -3.61
N ARG A 128 10.02 17.48 -4.68
CA ARG A 128 10.33 18.23 -5.90
C ARG A 128 10.39 19.74 -5.66
N GLU A 129 9.45 20.30 -4.91
CA GLU A 129 9.50 21.72 -4.53
C GLU A 129 10.74 22.04 -3.70
N ASP A 130 11.10 21.20 -2.73
CA ASP A 130 12.30 21.39 -1.91
C ASP A 130 13.57 21.33 -2.77
N ALA A 131 13.64 20.41 -3.74
CA ALA A 131 14.73 20.34 -4.70
C ALA A 131 14.81 21.60 -5.58
N LEU A 132 13.68 22.12 -6.04
CA LEU A 132 13.62 23.36 -6.83
C LEU A 132 14.08 24.59 -6.04
N LEU A 133 13.68 24.70 -4.76
CA LEU A 133 14.11 25.79 -3.88
C LEU A 133 15.61 25.73 -3.61
N LEU A 134 16.13 24.54 -3.30
CA LEU A 134 17.58 24.36 -3.09
C LEU A 134 18.36 24.69 -4.37
N GLY A 135 17.91 24.22 -5.54
CA GLY A 135 18.55 24.51 -6.82
C GLY A 135 18.59 26.02 -7.13
N LYS A 136 17.52 26.76 -6.81
CA LYS A 136 17.50 28.23 -6.92
C LYS A 136 18.53 28.89 -6.00
N CYS A 137 18.60 28.48 -4.72
CA CYS A 137 19.59 28.99 -3.77
C CYS A 137 21.03 28.67 -4.21
N VAL A 138 21.29 27.47 -4.75
CA VAL A 138 22.60 27.10 -5.31
C VAL A 138 22.96 27.96 -6.52
N ALA A 139 22.01 28.17 -7.45
CA ALA A 139 22.23 29.02 -8.61
C ALA A 139 22.48 30.49 -8.21
N GLU A 140 21.75 30.98 -7.21
CA GLU A 140 21.88 32.34 -6.70
C GLU A 140 23.20 32.55 -5.96
N LEU A 141 23.64 31.56 -5.16
CA LEU A 141 24.98 31.55 -4.55
C LEU A 141 26.09 31.55 -5.60
N LYS A 142 25.96 30.74 -6.66
CA LYS A 142 26.92 30.71 -7.79
C LYS A 142 26.97 32.05 -8.54
N ARG A 143 25.84 32.76 -8.62
CA ARG A 143 25.73 34.06 -9.31
C ARG A 143 26.26 35.22 -8.47
N LYS A 144 25.84 35.33 -7.20
CA LYS A 144 26.17 36.45 -6.30
C LYS A 144 27.55 36.32 -5.64
N GLY A 145 28.06 35.11 -5.46
CA GLY A 145 29.37 34.92 -4.85
C GLY A 145 29.45 35.41 -3.40
N LEU A 146 30.32 36.39 -3.13
CA LEU A 146 30.52 36.99 -1.81
C LEU A 146 29.41 37.95 -1.37
N GLU A 147 28.59 38.44 -2.31
CA GLU A 147 27.43 39.29 -2.02
C GLU A 147 26.21 38.48 -1.54
N PHE A 148 26.37 37.16 -1.41
CA PHE A 148 25.33 36.29 -0.90
C PHE A 148 25.20 36.44 0.62
N ASP A 149 24.06 36.94 1.08
CA ASP A 149 23.77 37.04 2.51
C ASP A 149 23.45 35.65 3.08
N LEU A 150 24.50 34.94 3.54
CA LEU A 150 24.38 33.59 4.09
C LEU A 150 23.33 33.53 5.19
N LEU A 151 23.34 34.48 6.12
CA LEU A 151 22.48 34.41 7.31
C LEU A 151 21.02 34.52 6.90
N LYS A 152 20.70 35.49 6.05
CA LYS A 152 19.31 35.72 5.63
C LYS A 152 18.76 34.60 4.74
N GLU A 153 19.53 34.15 3.75
CA GLU A 153 19.04 33.15 2.80
C GLU A 153 19.06 31.72 3.38
N VAL A 154 20.06 31.35 4.19
CA VAL A 154 20.08 30.06 4.88
C VAL A 154 19.00 30.00 5.94
N ASP A 155 18.75 31.07 6.70
CA ASP A 155 17.65 31.10 7.66
C ASP A 155 16.28 31.12 6.98
N ALA A 156 16.14 31.78 5.82
CA ALA A 156 14.91 31.69 5.03
C ALA A 156 14.67 30.26 4.54
N LEU A 157 15.69 29.58 4.02
CA LEU A 157 15.62 28.19 3.59
C LEU A 157 15.32 27.25 4.77
N ARG A 158 15.96 27.46 5.92
CA ARG A 158 15.75 26.69 7.15
C ARG A 158 14.34 26.92 7.71
N ARG A 159 13.84 28.15 7.70
CA ARG A 159 12.45 28.48 8.10
C ARG A 159 11.43 27.88 7.15
N ALA A 160 11.67 27.93 5.85
CA ALA A 160 10.81 27.26 4.87
C ALA A 160 10.77 25.73 5.12
N LYS A 161 11.91 25.12 5.45
CA LYS A 161 11.99 23.69 5.80
C LYS A 161 11.34 23.38 7.17
N SER A 162 11.51 24.21 8.19
CA SER A 162 10.96 23.99 9.54
C SER A 162 9.44 24.16 9.60
N LEU A 163 8.88 25.18 8.94
CA LEU A 163 7.44 25.38 8.84
C LEU A 163 6.75 24.21 8.12
N ARG A 164 7.47 23.56 7.19
CA ARG A 164 7.00 22.34 6.51
C ARG A 164 7.06 21.10 7.41
N VAL A 165 8.03 21.01 8.32
CA VAL A 165 8.08 19.95 9.36
C VAL A 165 6.91 20.11 10.34
N GLU A 166 6.58 21.34 10.72
CA GLU A 166 5.39 21.59 11.55
C GLU A 166 4.08 21.34 10.79
N ALA A 167 3.98 21.67 9.49
CA ALA A 167 2.83 21.26 8.68
C ALA A 167 2.72 19.72 8.55
N LYS A 168 3.85 19.03 8.55
CA LYS A 168 3.95 17.56 8.62
C LYS A 168 3.54 17.01 10.00
N GLY A 169 3.51 17.81 11.06
CA GLY A 169 3.01 17.43 12.39
C GLY A 169 1.57 17.90 12.68
N GLY A 170 1.17 19.09 12.20
CA GLY A 170 -0.05 19.78 12.63
C GLY A 170 -1.22 19.76 11.64
N ALA A 171 -0.96 19.71 10.33
CA ALA A 171 -2.01 19.83 9.30
C ALA A 171 -2.05 18.68 8.28
N GLY A 172 -1.07 17.76 8.30
CA GLY A 172 -0.99 16.65 7.36
C GLY A 172 -0.09 15.50 7.80
N GLY A 173 0.21 15.41 9.09
CA GLY A 173 0.87 14.24 9.68
C GLY A 173 -0.11 13.10 9.72
N GLU A 174 -0.01 12.20 8.73
CA GLU A 174 -0.46 10.81 8.74
C GLU A 174 -1.71 10.51 9.58
N ARG A 175 -2.74 11.38 9.56
CA ARG A 175 -4.02 10.99 10.15
C ARG A 175 -4.57 9.95 9.19
N PRO A 176 -4.76 8.68 9.61
CA PRO A 176 -5.49 7.74 8.79
C PRO A 176 -6.80 8.42 8.46
N LYS A 177 -7.05 8.62 7.17
CA LYS A 177 -8.29 9.18 6.66
C LYS A 177 -9.40 8.41 7.37
N ARG A 178 -10.10 9.08 8.31
CA ARG A 178 -11.21 8.46 9.04
C ARG A 178 -12.10 7.83 7.99
N TRP A 179 -12.40 6.55 8.16
CA TRP A 179 -13.14 5.77 7.19
C TRP A 179 -14.36 6.58 6.79
N ALA A 180 -14.53 6.82 5.48
CA ALA A 180 -15.64 7.63 5.04
C ALA A 180 -16.92 6.89 5.45
N ALA A 181 -17.97 7.60 5.84
CA ALA A 181 -19.27 6.96 6.11
C ALA A 181 -19.75 6.06 4.94
N ARG A 182 -19.25 6.33 3.73
CA ARG A 182 -19.40 5.51 2.53
C ARG A 182 -18.80 4.10 2.67
N ASP A 183 -17.62 3.96 3.26
CA ASP A 183 -16.97 2.67 3.46
C ASP A 183 -17.80 1.80 4.42
N LEU A 184 -18.31 2.40 5.50
CA LEU A 184 -19.21 1.75 6.44
C LEU A 184 -20.52 1.27 5.77
N ALA A 185 -21.11 2.11 4.93
CA ALA A 185 -22.31 1.74 4.18
C ALA A 185 -22.05 0.54 3.24
N VAL A 186 -20.89 0.49 2.58
CA VAL A 186 -20.49 -0.64 1.75
C VAL A 186 -20.38 -1.93 2.58
N PHE A 187 -19.79 -1.89 3.78
CA PHE A 187 -19.73 -3.06 4.66
C PHE A 187 -21.08 -3.52 5.18
N LEU A 188 -21.97 -2.60 5.54
CA LEU A 188 -23.30 -2.93 6.02
C LEU A 188 -24.12 -3.60 4.91
N LEU A 189 -24.11 -3.03 3.70
CA LEU A 189 -24.79 -3.62 2.55
C LEU A 189 -24.18 -4.96 2.15
N PHE A 190 -22.85 -5.09 2.21
CA PHE A 190 -22.16 -6.34 1.93
C PHE A 190 -22.47 -7.41 2.98
N GLY A 191 -22.42 -7.06 4.26
CA GLY A 191 -22.77 -7.94 5.36
C GLY A 191 -24.23 -8.38 5.28
N ALA A 192 -25.14 -7.48 4.92
CA ALA A 192 -26.55 -7.80 4.67
C ALA A 192 -26.70 -8.75 3.47
N ALA A 193 -25.99 -8.54 2.36
CA ALA A 193 -26.04 -9.41 1.20
C ALA A 193 -25.51 -10.83 1.51
N CYS A 194 -24.39 -10.93 2.21
CA CYS A 194 -23.85 -12.20 2.70
C CYS A 194 -24.81 -12.87 3.68
N GLY A 195 -25.39 -12.10 4.62
CA GLY A 195 -26.37 -12.58 5.59
C GLY A 195 -27.63 -13.12 4.94
N VAL A 196 -28.19 -12.43 3.94
CA VAL A 196 -29.35 -12.92 3.18
C VAL A 196 -29.03 -14.22 2.45
N LEU A 197 -27.86 -14.34 1.82
CA LEU A 197 -27.45 -15.59 1.15
C LEU A 197 -27.30 -16.75 2.14
N VAL A 198 -26.71 -16.51 3.31
CA VAL A 198 -26.52 -17.54 4.35
C VAL A 198 -27.85 -17.90 5.01
N LEU A 199 -28.74 -16.95 5.30
CA LEU A 199 -30.02 -17.24 5.95
C LEU A 199 -31.00 -17.94 5.00
N THR A 200 -31.04 -17.56 3.73
CA THR A 200 -31.98 -18.15 2.75
C THR A 200 -31.57 -19.53 2.25
N ARG A 201 -30.30 -19.92 2.40
CA ARG A 201 -29.75 -21.19 1.86
C ARG A 201 -28.99 -22.04 2.88
N GLY A 202 -28.59 -21.46 4.01
CA GLY A 202 -27.99 -22.17 5.15
C GLY A 202 -29.00 -22.91 6.01
N SER A 203 -30.26 -22.47 6.04
CA SER A 203 -31.36 -23.24 6.63
C SER A 203 -31.60 -24.58 5.90
N ASP A 204 -31.24 -24.68 4.62
CA ASP A 204 -31.22 -25.97 3.90
C ASP A 204 -30.01 -26.83 4.29
N VAL A 205 -28.86 -26.23 4.60
CA VAL A 205 -27.63 -26.97 5.00
C VAL A 205 -27.82 -27.73 6.32
N GLN A 206 -28.59 -27.18 7.28
CA GLN A 206 -28.92 -27.88 8.53
C GLN A 206 -29.76 -29.15 8.29
N ASN A 207 -30.54 -29.22 7.21
CA ASN A 207 -31.29 -30.42 6.79
C ASN A 207 -30.45 -31.41 5.96
N TYR A 208 -29.22 -31.04 5.56
CA TYR A 208 -28.30 -31.81 4.71
C TYR A 208 -26.95 -32.09 5.38
N LEU A 209 -26.91 -32.24 6.70
CA LEU A 209 -25.85 -32.99 7.39
C LEU A 209 -26.33 -34.44 7.68
N PRO A 210 -26.32 -35.38 6.71
CA PRO A 210 -26.46 -36.81 6.98
C PRO A 210 -25.29 -37.38 7.79
N TRP A 211 -24.13 -36.70 7.76
CA TRP A 211 -22.89 -37.18 8.36
C TRP A 211 -22.99 -37.43 9.87
N ASP A 212 -23.88 -36.74 10.59
CA ASP A 212 -24.06 -36.99 12.02
C ASP A 212 -24.81 -38.32 12.28
N LYS A 213 -25.76 -38.68 11.41
CA LYS A 213 -26.55 -39.91 11.57
C LYS A 213 -25.82 -41.13 11.01
N ASP A 214 -25.14 -40.99 9.88
CA ASP A 214 -24.41 -42.10 9.24
C ASP A 214 -23.14 -42.47 10.02
N PHE A 215 -22.44 -41.50 10.60
CA PHE A 215 -21.29 -41.75 11.49
C PHE A 215 -21.71 -42.40 12.81
N LEU A 216 -22.85 -42.02 13.37
CA LEU A 216 -23.42 -42.67 14.56
C LEU A 216 -23.99 -44.07 14.27
N LEU A 217 -24.48 -44.33 13.04
CA LEU A 217 -24.90 -45.66 12.63
C LEU A 217 -23.70 -46.59 12.46
N GLU A 218 -22.63 -46.12 11.81
CA GLU A 218 -21.36 -46.86 11.67
C GLU A 218 -20.76 -47.19 13.05
N GLN A 219 -20.72 -46.24 13.99
CA GLN A 219 -20.25 -46.52 15.35
C GLN A 219 -21.16 -47.50 16.12
N LYS A 220 -22.49 -47.43 15.94
CA LYS A 220 -23.42 -48.39 16.54
C LYS A 220 -23.25 -49.80 15.97
N ILE A 221 -23.03 -49.93 14.66
CA ILE A 221 -22.81 -51.23 13.99
C ILE A 221 -21.50 -51.85 14.48
N VAL A 222 -20.41 -51.08 14.58
CA VAL A 222 -19.11 -51.57 15.08
C VAL A 222 -19.19 -51.97 16.55
N MET A 223 -19.87 -51.20 17.41
CA MET A 223 -20.08 -51.56 18.82
C MET A 223 -20.95 -52.81 18.98
N HIS A 224 -22.01 -52.96 18.19
CA HIS A 224 -22.88 -54.13 18.26
C HIS A 224 -22.21 -55.40 17.73
N TYR A 225 -21.32 -55.28 16.73
CA TYR A 225 -20.48 -56.37 16.25
C TYR A 225 -19.47 -56.81 17.33
N TYR A 226 -18.81 -55.85 18.00
CA TYR A 226 -17.83 -56.16 19.06
C TYR A 226 -18.47 -56.82 20.29
N GLN A 227 -19.70 -56.42 20.63
CA GLN A 227 -20.47 -56.98 21.72
C GLN A 227 -21.07 -58.35 21.38
N SER A 228 -21.37 -58.62 20.10
CA SER A 228 -21.76 -59.94 19.60
C SER A 228 -20.61 -60.94 19.54
N VAL A 229 -19.37 -60.48 19.34
CA VAL A 229 -18.16 -61.33 19.35
C VAL A 229 -17.67 -61.57 20.78
N SER A 230 -18.08 -60.74 21.74
CA SER A 230 -17.59 -60.77 23.13
C SER A 230 -18.66 -61.21 24.15
N GLY A 231 -19.12 -62.46 24.04
CA GLY A 231 -19.54 -63.31 25.17
C GLY A 231 -21.05 -63.68 25.28
N PRO A 232 -21.45 -64.69 26.11
CA PRO A 232 -20.66 -65.58 26.97
C PRO A 232 -20.97 -67.12 26.88
N GLY A 233 -19.96 -67.96 27.17
CA GLY A 233 -20.09 -69.33 27.70
C GLY A 233 -19.75 -70.50 26.75
N LEU A 234 -19.05 -71.58 27.13
CA LEU A 234 -18.64 -72.09 28.44
C LEU A 234 -17.56 -73.21 28.30
N SER A 235 -16.58 -73.23 29.23
CA SER A 235 -15.99 -74.36 29.99
C SER A 235 -15.46 -75.61 29.23
N THR A 236 -14.29 -76.21 29.47
CA THR A 236 -13.70 -76.79 30.70
C THR A 236 -12.34 -77.38 30.26
N SER A 237 -11.22 -77.32 30.98
CA SER A 237 -10.86 -78.34 31.98
C SER A 237 -9.52 -78.00 32.62
N ALA A 238 -9.49 -78.13 33.94
CA ALA A 238 -8.30 -78.32 34.74
C ALA A 238 -7.44 -79.46 34.19
N ASN A 239 -6.12 -79.33 34.30
CA ASN A 239 -5.25 -80.41 34.73
C ASN A 239 -4.09 -79.83 35.54
N PHE A 240 -4.04 -80.29 36.78
CA PHE A 240 -2.94 -80.22 37.74
C PHE A 240 -1.77 -81.07 37.23
N LEU A 241 -0.58 -80.48 37.15
CA LEU A 241 0.71 -80.93 37.73
C LEU A 241 1.84 -80.02 37.25
#